data_AF-A0A7W1TN25-F1
#
_entry.id   AF-A0A7W1TN25-F1
#
_cell.length_a   1.000
_cell.length_b   1.000
_cell.length_c   1.000
_cell.angle_alpha   90.00
_cell.angle_beta   90.00
_cell.angle_gamma   90.00
#
_symmetry.space_group_name_H-M   'P 1'
#
loop_
_entity.id
_entity.type
_entity.pdbx_description
1 polymer ?
#
loop_
_entity_poly.entity_id
_entity_poly.type
_entity_poly.pdbx_seq_one_letter_code
_entity_poly.pdbx_strand_id
1 'polypeptide(L)'
;MDELELIETLNGAVHKALLNNYHTLSEHQLLELSDQLLVDMPTLGGTAPTAAVLLRHYHSTLHRELCIGQTPRSIPYVIEDEVRMLTRAVMVAIETQEGIPVDASVLLALTLRARGIDKLCAMPVDRTSPA
;
A
#
# COMPACT_ATOMS: atom_id res chain seq x y z
N MET A 1 6.96 -14.17 -13.32
CA MET A 1 5.63 -13.61 -13.63
C MET A 1 5.84 -12.64 -14.77
N ASP A 2 5.12 -12.84 -15.86
CA ASP A 2 5.15 -11.91 -16.99
C ASP A 2 4.55 -10.56 -16.56
N GLU A 3 5.01 -9.45 -17.15
CA GLU A 3 4.49 -8.10 -16.85
C GLU A 3 2.97 -8.04 -17.09
N LEU A 4 2.50 -8.77 -18.10
CA LEU A 4 1.07 -8.88 -18.41
C LEU A 4 0.29 -9.58 -17.29
N GLU A 5 0.81 -10.70 -16.76
CA GLU A 5 0.18 -11.47 -15.67
C GLU A 5 0.09 -10.66 -14.38
N LEU A 6 1.11 -9.84 -14.09
CA LEU A 6 1.10 -8.95 -12.94
C LEU A 6 0.01 -7.88 -13.05
N ILE A 7 -0.14 -7.29 -14.25
CA ILE A 7 -1.17 -6.28 -14.51
C ILE A 7 -2.57 -6.88 -14.38
N GLU A 8 -2.80 -8.07 -14.92
CA GLU A 8 -4.09 -8.77 -14.79
C GLU A 8 -4.41 -9.13 -13.33
N THR A 9 -3.42 -9.64 -12.60
CA THR A 9 -3.54 -9.97 -11.17
C THR A 9 -3.89 -8.73 -10.34
N LEU A 10 -3.19 -7.62 -10.59
CA LEU A 10 -3.46 -6.33 -9.95
C LEU A 10 -4.89 -5.85 -10.23
N ASN A 11 -5.29 -5.83 -11.50
CA ASN A 11 -6.62 -5.37 -11.89
C ASN A 11 -7.71 -6.23 -11.25
N GLY A 12 -7.53 -7.56 -11.23
CA GLY A 12 -8.44 -8.49 -10.59
C GLY A 12 -8.56 -8.26 -9.09
N ALA A 13 -7.43 -8.07 -8.39
CA ALA A 13 -7.40 -7.82 -6.95
C ALA A 13 -8.09 -6.50 -6.57
N VAL A 14 -7.81 -5.42 -7.32
CA VAL A 14 -8.46 -4.11 -7.13
C VAL A 14 -9.96 -4.24 -7.36
N HIS A 15 -10.38 -4.84 -8.47
CA HIS A 15 -11.78 -5.02 -8.80
C HIS A 15 -12.53 -5.83 -7.72
N LYS A 16 -11.93 -6.93 -7.25
CA LYS A 16 -12.45 -7.76 -6.16
C LYS A 16 -12.59 -6.97 -4.85
N ALA A 17 -11.60 -6.16 -4.48
CA ALA A 17 -11.66 -5.33 -3.28
C ALA A 17 -12.79 -4.29 -3.34
N LEU A 18 -13.03 -3.71 -4.52
CA LEU A 18 -14.14 -2.77 -4.72
C LEU A 18 -15.50 -3.46 -4.68
N LEU A 19 -15.65 -4.64 -5.29
CA LEU A 19 -16.87 -5.46 -5.19
C LEU A 19 -17.20 -5.84 -3.74
N ASN A 20 -16.17 -6.12 -2.93
CA ASN A 20 -16.33 -6.40 -1.50
C ASN A 20 -16.51 -5.13 -0.64
N ASN A 21 -16.63 -3.95 -1.26
CA ASN A 21 -16.81 -2.66 -0.61
C ASN A 21 -15.69 -2.28 0.38
N TYR A 22 -14.47 -2.80 0.20
CA TYR A 22 -13.36 -2.51 1.10
C TYR A 22 -12.98 -1.02 1.14
N HIS A 23 -13.26 -0.28 0.06
CA HIS A 23 -13.07 1.17 -0.01
C HIS A 23 -13.98 1.99 0.91
N THR A 24 -14.98 1.35 1.54
CA THR A 24 -15.89 1.97 2.52
C THR A 24 -15.52 1.64 3.97
N LEU A 25 -14.58 0.72 4.18
CA LEU A 25 -14.13 0.31 5.50
C LEU A 25 -13.30 1.41 6.17
N SER A 26 -13.29 1.41 7.50
CA SER A 26 -12.43 2.27 8.28
C SER A 26 -10.96 1.85 8.17
N GLU A 27 -10.04 2.79 8.45
CA GLU A 27 -8.60 2.52 8.52
C GLU A 27 -8.29 1.32 9.44
N HIS A 28 -8.95 1.25 10.60
CA HIS A 28 -8.73 0.16 11.56
C HIS A 28 -9.11 -1.21 11.00
N GLN A 29 -10.27 -1.32 10.36
CA GLN A 29 -10.72 -2.57 9.74
C GLN A 29 -9.80 -3.00 8.59
N LEU A 30 -9.29 -2.04 7.81
CA LEU A 30 -8.35 -2.31 6.72
C LEU A 30 -7.00 -2.79 7.26
N LEU A 31 -6.52 -2.24 8.38
CA LEU A 31 -5.32 -2.72 9.07
C LEU A 31 -5.50 -4.17 9.57
N GLU A 32 -6.62 -4.49 10.22
CA GLU A 32 -6.88 -5.86 10.70
C GLU A 32 -6.94 -6.87 9.55
N LEU A 33 -7.62 -6.55 8.45
CA LEU A 33 -7.66 -7.40 7.26
C LEU A 33 -6.28 -7.54 6.62
N SER A 34 -5.49 -6.46 6.59
CA SER A 34 -4.12 -6.51 6.08
C SER A 34 -3.27 -7.44 6.93
N ASP A 35 -3.30 -7.29 8.27
CA ASP A 35 -2.53 -8.10 9.21
C ASP A 35 -2.84 -9.61 9.06
N GLN A 36 -4.09 -9.97 8.78
CA GLN A 36 -4.47 -11.37 8.50
C GLN A 36 -3.79 -11.93 7.25
N LEU A 37 -3.59 -11.12 6.20
CA LEU A 37 -2.92 -11.55 4.97
C LEU A 37 -1.40 -11.53 5.08
N LEU A 38 -0.85 -10.89 6.12
CA LEU A 38 0.58 -10.76 6.37
C LEU A 38 1.12 -11.85 7.32
N VAL A 39 0.26 -12.69 7.89
CA VAL A 39 0.63 -13.68 8.92
C VAL A 39 1.71 -14.66 8.44
N ASP A 40 1.72 -14.97 7.14
CA ASP A 40 2.66 -15.91 6.52
C ASP A 40 3.92 -15.21 5.96
N MET A 41 4.03 -13.88 6.08
CA MET A 41 5.21 -13.16 5.61
C MET A 41 6.41 -13.33 6.55
N PRO A 42 7.65 -13.31 6.01
CA PRO A 42 8.85 -13.33 6.83
C PRO A 42 8.88 -12.18 7.84
N THR A 43 9.51 -12.42 9.00
CA THR A 43 9.64 -11.38 10.01
C THR A 43 10.51 -10.23 9.52
N LEU A 44 10.03 -9.01 9.73
CA LEU A 44 10.76 -7.77 9.48
C LEU A 44 11.51 -7.32 10.72
N GLY A 45 12.84 -7.33 10.66
CA GLY A 45 13.68 -6.90 11.79
C GLY A 45 13.43 -7.70 13.08
N GLY A 46 13.03 -8.97 12.96
CA GLY A 46 12.70 -9.85 14.09
C GLY A 46 11.27 -9.71 14.64
N THR A 47 10.41 -8.92 13.98
CA THR A 47 9.00 -8.77 14.34
C THR A 47 8.08 -9.28 13.24
N ALA A 48 6.92 -9.83 13.60
CA ALA A 48 5.91 -10.20 12.61
C ALA A 48 5.45 -8.94 11.85
N PRO A 49 5.40 -8.99 10.50
CA PRO A 49 5.00 -7.84 9.72
C PRO A 49 3.53 -7.53 9.97
N THR A 50 3.26 -6.35 10.51
CA THR A 50 1.91 -5.77 10.54
C THR A 50 1.83 -4.68 9.49
N ALA A 51 0.64 -4.37 9.01
CA ALA A 51 0.38 -3.29 8.09
C ALA A 51 0.88 -1.95 8.63
N ALA A 52 0.73 -1.71 9.93
CA ALA A 52 1.26 -0.51 10.57
C ALA A 52 2.79 -0.46 10.54
N VAL A 53 3.47 -1.60 10.73
CA VAL A 53 4.93 -1.71 10.62
C VAL A 53 5.38 -1.49 9.18
N LEU A 54 4.74 -2.13 8.20
CA LEU A 54 5.06 -1.98 6.78
C LEU A 54 4.91 -0.54 6.30
N LEU A 55 3.77 0.11 6.58
CA LEU A 55 3.53 1.49 6.17
C LEU A 55 4.53 2.48 6.80
N ARG A 56 5.04 2.18 8.00
CA ARG A 56 6.09 2.96 8.64
C ARG A 56 7.46 2.66 8.04
N HIS A 57 7.79 1.39 7.88
CA HIS A 57 9.08 0.94 7.37
C HIS A 57 9.33 1.48 5.95
N TYR A 58 8.32 1.42 5.09
CA TYR A 58 8.37 1.88 3.70
C TYR A 58 7.88 3.31 3.49
N HIS A 59 7.71 4.09 4.57
CA HIS A 59 7.19 5.47 4.49
C HIS A 59 7.97 6.33 3.50
N SER A 60 9.30 6.27 3.53
CA SER A 60 10.18 7.07 2.66
C SER A 60 9.97 6.76 1.16
N THR A 61 9.83 5.48 0.82
CA THR A 61 9.58 5.06 -0.56
C THR A 61 8.16 5.41 -0.99
N LEU A 62 7.15 5.14 -0.16
CA LEU A 62 5.76 5.53 -0.42
C LEU A 62 5.64 7.04 -0.62
N HIS A 63 6.34 7.83 0.20
CA HIS A 63 6.37 9.29 0.07
C HIS A 63 6.98 9.71 -1.27
N ARG A 64 8.10 9.11 -1.68
CA ARG A 64 8.73 9.39 -2.99
C ARG A 64 7.79 9.08 -4.17
N GLU A 65 7.03 7.99 -4.08
CA GLU A 65 6.09 7.58 -5.12
C GLU A 65 4.83 8.44 -5.16
N LEU A 66 4.33 8.87 -4.00
CA LEU A 66 3.00 9.50 -3.89
C LEU A 66 3.03 11.02 -3.70
N CYS A 67 4.19 11.61 -3.42
CA CYS A 67 4.32 13.04 -3.09
C CYS A 67 5.29 13.78 -4.03
N ILE A 68 5.13 15.10 -4.10
CA ILE A 68 6.09 16.09 -4.63
C ILE A 68 6.39 17.04 -3.47
N GLY A 69 7.55 16.88 -2.84
CA GLY A 69 7.81 17.54 -1.56
C GLY A 69 6.76 17.15 -0.53
N GLN A 70 6.10 18.11 0.11
CA GLN A 70 5.04 17.85 1.11
C GLN A 70 3.63 17.78 0.52
N THR A 71 3.50 17.85 -0.81
CA THR A 71 2.20 17.83 -1.48
C THR A 71 1.94 16.47 -2.14
N PRO A 72 0.71 15.93 -2.09
CA PRO A 72 0.34 14.75 -2.88
C PRO A 72 0.53 15.00 -4.37
N ARG A 73 0.97 13.97 -5.11
CA ARG A 73 0.88 13.94 -6.57
C ARG A 73 -0.59 13.96 -6.99
N SER A 74 -0.83 14.23 -8.28
CA SER A 74 -2.17 14.16 -8.84
C SER A 74 -2.75 12.75 -8.66
N ILE A 75 -3.82 12.65 -7.87
CA ILE A 75 -4.54 11.40 -7.62
C ILE A 75 -5.71 11.32 -8.61
N PRO A 76 -5.98 10.16 -9.23
CA PRO A 76 -7.16 9.97 -10.06
C PRO A 76 -8.47 10.25 -9.31
N TYR A 77 -9.46 10.81 -10.00
CA TYR A 77 -10.79 11.05 -9.42
C TYR A 77 -11.65 9.77 -9.33
N VAL A 78 -11.34 8.77 -10.15
CA VAL A 78 -12.04 7.49 -10.17
C VAL A 78 -11.42 6.59 -9.10
N ILE A 79 -12.26 6.10 -8.18
CA ILE A 79 -11.80 5.29 -7.02
C ILE A 79 -10.99 4.07 -7.48
N GLU A 80 -11.40 3.41 -8.57
CA GLU A 80 -10.67 2.26 -9.10
C GLU A 80 -9.26 2.62 -9.57
N ASP A 81 -9.11 3.72 -10.31
CA ASP A 81 -7.81 4.19 -10.78
C ASP A 81 -6.94 4.69 -9.63
N GLU A 82 -7.55 5.35 -8.63
CA GLU A 82 -6.87 5.77 -7.40
C GLU A 82 -6.33 4.55 -6.64
N VAL A 83 -7.16 3.55 -6.37
CA VAL A 83 -6.74 2.35 -5.64
C VAL A 83 -5.69 1.58 -6.43
N ARG A 84 -5.81 1.51 -7.76
CA ARG A 84 -4.81 0.88 -8.62
C ARG A 84 -3.47 1.61 -8.57
N MET A 85 -3.47 2.95 -8.61
CA MET A 85 -2.27 3.77 -8.47
C MET A 85 -1.60 3.56 -7.11
N LEU A 86 -2.38 3.60 -6.03
CA LEU A 86 -1.88 3.40 -4.67
C LEU A 86 -1.33 1.99 -4.47
N THR A 87 -2.00 0.98 -5.02
CA THR A 87 -1.54 -0.41 -4.95
C THR A 87 -0.20 -0.57 -5.67
N ARG A 88 -0.02 0.06 -6.84
CA ARG A 88 1.28 0.07 -7.53
C ARG A 88 2.36 0.73 -6.69
N ALA A 89 2.08 1.86 -6.05
CA ALA A 89 3.04 2.52 -5.17
C ALA A 89 3.44 1.64 -3.97
N VAL A 90 2.47 0.94 -3.37
CA VAL A 90 2.73 -0.04 -2.30
C VAL A 90 3.58 -1.19 -2.79
N MET A 91 3.23 -1.77 -3.94
CA MET A 91 4.01 -2.85 -4.54
C MET A 91 5.43 -2.41 -4.82
N VAL A 92 5.65 -1.28 -5.49
CA VAL A 92 6.99 -0.72 -5.76
C VAL A 92 7.77 -0.47 -4.46
N ALA A 93 7.09 -0.01 -3.41
CA ALA A 93 7.75 0.23 -2.12
C ALA A 93 8.23 -1.04 -1.43
N ILE A 94 7.55 -2.17 -1.66
CA ILE A 94 7.81 -3.46 -1.01
C ILE A 94 8.55 -4.45 -1.95
N GLU A 95 8.53 -4.18 -3.26
CA GLU A 95 8.92 -5.10 -4.35
C GLU A 95 10.39 -5.51 -4.35
N THR A 96 11.25 -4.91 -3.53
CA THR A 96 12.67 -5.22 -3.60
C THR A 96 13.08 -6.47 -2.83
N GLN A 97 12.35 -6.96 -1.81
CA GLN A 97 12.86 -8.07 -0.97
C GLN A 97 11.87 -9.12 -0.43
N GLU A 98 10.53 -8.93 -0.44
CA GLU A 98 9.68 -9.65 0.55
C GLU A 98 8.44 -10.41 0.06
N GLY A 99 8.08 -10.35 -1.23
CA GLY A 99 7.02 -11.21 -1.78
C GLY A 99 5.63 -11.02 -1.18
N ILE A 100 5.21 -9.77 -0.94
CA ILE A 100 3.88 -9.46 -0.40
C ILE A 100 2.76 -9.88 -1.37
N PRO A 101 1.66 -10.50 -0.89
CA PRO A 101 0.50 -10.79 -1.72
C PRO A 101 -0.11 -9.51 -2.32
N VAL A 102 -0.59 -9.60 -3.58
CA VAL A 102 -1.26 -8.46 -4.24
C VAL A 102 -2.51 -8.03 -3.45
N ASP A 103 -3.29 -8.97 -2.91
CA ASP A 103 -4.45 -8.66 -2.08
C ASP A 103 -4.06 -7.85 -0.82
N ALA A 104 -2.92 -8.16 -0.19
CA ALA A 104 -2.41 -7.38 0.94
C ALA A 104 -1.95 -5.98 0.50
N SER A 105 -1.33 -5.86 -0.67
CA SER A 105 -0.95 -4.57 -1.25
C SER A 105 -2.17 -3.68 -1.50
N VAL A 106 -3.28 -4.26 -1.97
CA VAL A 106 -4.55 -3.54 -2.17
C VAL A 106 -5.11 -3.05 -0.84
N LEU A 107 -5.09 -3.87 0.21
CA LEU A 107 -5.58 -3.45 1.53
C LEU A 107 -4.71 -2.35 2.16
N LEU A 108 -3.39 -2.41 1.98
CA LEU A 108 -2.47 -1.34 2.39
C LEU A 108 -2.73 -0.04 1.60
N ALA A 109 -2.99 -0.14 0.30
CA ALA A 109 -3.37 0.99 -0.53
C ALA A 109 -4.69 1.63 -0.09
N LEU A 110 -5.69 0.81 0.24
CA LEU A 110 -6.96 1.27 0.82
C LEU A 110 -6.75 1.90 2.20
N THR A 111 -5.83 1.38 3.01
CA THR A 111 -5.47 1.96 4.31
C THR A 111 -4.87 3.35 4.12
N LEU A 112 -3.96 3.53 3.16
CA LEU A 112 -3.38 4.84 2.82
C LEU A 112 -4.47 5.83 2.38
N ARG A 113 -5.40 5.37 1.54
CA ARG A 113 -6.56 6.16 1.10
C ARG A 113 -7.45 6.59 2.27
N ALA A 114 -7.79 5.65 3.16
CA ALA A 114 -8.63 5.90 4.33
C ALA A 114 -7.96 6.86 5.34
N ARG A 115 -6.64 6.73 5.52
CA ARG A 115 -5.85 7.62 6.38
C ARG A 115 -5.77 9.05 5.82
N GLY A 116 -5.66 9.17 4.49
CA GLY A 116 -5.44 10.40 3.75
C GLY A 116 -3.98 10.56 3.32
N ILE A 117 -3.75 10.69 2.01
CA ILE A 117 -2.41 10.81 1.41
C ILE A 117 -1.75 12.16 1.79
N ASP A 118 -2.56 13.18 2.05
CA ASP A 118 -2.13 14.46 2.60
C ASP A 118 -1.36 14.28 3.92
N LYS A 119 -1.84 13.41 4.80
CA LYS A 119 -1.14 13.11 6.07
C LYS A 119 0.18 12.40 5.82
N LEU A 120 0.21 11.46 4.87
CA LEU A 120 1.45 10.78 4.48
C LEU A 120 2.50 11.80 3.99
N CYS A 121 2.10 12.71 3.09
CA CYS A 121 2.99 13.69 2.47
C CYS A 121 3.44 14.80 3.43
N ALA A 122 2.62 15.14 4.43
CA ALA A 122 2.95 16.11 5.47
C ALA A 122 3.99 15.60 6.49
N MET A 123 4.13 14.27 6.63
CA MET A 123 5.13 13.69 7.52
C MET A 123 6.55 13.87 6.96
N PRO A 124 7.53 14.25 7.79
CA PRO A 124 8.92 14.33 7.36
C PRO A 124 9.42 12.93 6.97
N VAL A 125 10.15 12.87 5.85
CA VAL A 125 10.82 11.63 5.43
C VAL A 125 12.09 11.47 6.24
N ASP A 126 12.14 10.46 7.10
CA ASP A 126 13.37 10.09 7.80
C ASP A 126 14.39 9.58 6.78
N ARG A 127 15.51 10.29 6.65
CA ARG A 127 16.60 10.00 5.69
C ARG A 127 17.43 8.77 6.07
N THR A 128 17.00 7.98 7.04
CA THR A 128 17.76 6.88 7.67
C THR A 128 17.27 5.48 7.31
N SER A 129 16.16 5.30 6.60
CA SER A 129 15.80 3.97 6.05
C SER A 129 16.64 3.68 4.81
N PRO A 130 17.33 2.52 4.73
CA PRO A 130 18.10 2.15 3.55
C PRO A 130 17.16 1.95 2.34
N ALA A 131 17.64 2.42 1.19
CA ALA A 131 17.03 2.24 -0.12
C ALA A 131 17.22 0.80 -0.63
#